data_AF-A0AB33TEE4-F1
#
_entry.id   AF-A0AB33TEE4-F1
#
_cell.length_a   1.000
_cell.length_b   1.000
_cell.length_c   1.000
_cell.angle_alpha   90.00
_cell.angle_beta   90.00
_cell.angle_gamma   90.00
#
_symmetry.space_group_name_H-M   'P 1'
#
loop_
_entity.id
_entity.type
_entity.pdbx_description
1 polymer ?
#
loop_
_entity_poly.entity_id
_entity_poly.type
_entity_poly.pdbx_seq_one_letter_code
_entity_poly.pdbx_strand_id
1 'polypeptide(L)'
;MTGIAFVDVTLAWKRIEDRWHKGRWLWVAHHRDDIGGTYTLLPRTTEYRLWDPPTNTTTEVVKRCWITEYAPGSRDWDAITSSRDLYCGNDLRAARKAAEKHHAETRRRSAWERYMRNNDPPAPTTPEEQQRMDARIYWPPVDV
;
A
#
# COMPACT_ATOMS: atom_id res chain seq x y z
N MET A 1 -24.51 -4.34 19.39
CA MET A 1 -23.49 -3.32 19.05
C MET A 1 -22.14 -4.02 19.00
N THR A 2 -21.73 -4.46 17.82
CA THR A 2 -20.46 -5.18 17.64
C THR A 2 -19.42 -4.14 17.22
N GLY A 3 -18.53 -3.79 18.14
CA GLY A 3 -17.43 -2.87 17.86
C GLY A 3 -16.57 -3.42 16.74
N ILE A 4 -16.25 -2.57 15.76
CA ILE A 4 -15.26 -2.87 14.73
C ILE A 4 -13.93 -3.03 15.47
N ALA A 5 -13.54 -4.29 15.71
CA ALA A 5 -12.21 -4.59 16.19
C ALA A 5 -11.22 -3.98 15.20
N PHE A 6 -10.40 -3.04 15.66
CA PHE A 6 -9.22 -2.60 14.93
C PHE A 6 -8.32 -3.83 14.80
N VAL A 7 -8.50 -4.57 13.71
CA VAL A 7 -7.66 -5.70 13.33
C VAL A 7 -6.23 -5.19 13.36
N ASP A 8 -5.40 -5.84 14.16
CA ASP A 8 -3.98 -5.61 14.33
C ASP A 8 -3.30 -5.29 12.97
N VAL A 9 -3.17 -3.99 12.68
CA VAL A 9 -2.62 -3.43 11.43
C VAL A 9 -1.10 -3.44 11.42
N THR A 10 -0.51 -3.94 12.50
CA THR A 10 0.92 -3.95 12.72
C THR A 10 1.57 -5.04 11.87
N LEU A 11 2.41 -4.61 10.92
CA LEU A 11 3.17 -5.52 10.08
C LEU A 11 4.19 -6.31 10.92
N ALA A 12 4.28 -7.62 10.68
CA ALA A 12 5.23 -8.48 11.36
C ALA A 12 6.62 -8.34 10.71
N TRP A 13 7.32 -7.26 11.05
CA TRP A 13 8.64 -6.97 10.52
C TRP A 13 9.68 -7.99 10.97
N LYS A 14 10.35 -8.59 9.98
CA LYS A 14 11.51 -9.44 10.18
C LYS A 14 12.75 -8.74 9.63
N ARG A 15 13.83 -8.78 10.39
CA ARG A 15 15.14 -8.35 9.92
C ARG A 15 15.73 -9.46 9.06
N ILE A 16 16.31 -9.11 7.93
CA ILE A 16 17.08 -10.06 7.11
C ILE A 16 18.55 -9.94 7.52
N GLU A 17 19.00 -10.89 8.34
CA GLU A 17 20.34 -10.87 8.95
C GLU A 17 21.47 -11.12 7.96
N ASP A 18 21.17 -11.72 6.81
CA ASP A 18 22.18 -11.97 5.75
C ASP A 18 22.28 -10.81 4.75
N ARG A 19 21.47 -9.76 4.89
CA ARG A 19 21.46 -8.61 3.97
C ARG A 19 21.71 -7.29 4.69
N TRP A 20 23.00 -7.06 4.95
CA TRP A 20 23.54 -5.75 5.31
C TRP A 20 23.77 -4.93 4.03
N HIS A 21 22.99 -3.87 3.84
CA HIS A 21 23.09 -3.02 2.66
C HIS A 21 23.52 -1.60 3.05
N LYS A 22 24.66 -1.14 2.51
CA LYS A 22 25.20 0.21 2.74
C LYS A 22 25.24 0.63 4.22
N GLY A 23 25.63 -0.27 5.12
CA GLY A 23 25.80 0.07 6.54
C GLY A 23 24.52 -0.05 7.40
N ARG A 24 23.45 -0.65 6.89
CA ARG A 24 22.17 -0.78 7.61
C ARG A 24 21.43 -2.08 7.22
N TRP A 25 20.64 -2.61 8.16
CA TRP A 25 19.87 -3.84 7.97
C TRP A 25 18.60 -3.61 7.14
N LEU A 26 18.31 -4.57 6.26
CA LEU A 26 17.04 -4.68 5.53
C LEU A 26 15.94 -5.28 6.43
N TRP A 27 14.74 -4.72 6.35
CA TRP A 27 13.56 -5.26 7.03
C TRP A 27 12.46 -5.59 6.03
N VAL A 28 11.78 -6.72 6.25
CA VAL A 28 10.70 -7.20 5.40
C VAL A 28 9.49 -7.56 6.24
N ALA A 29 8.30 -7.23 5.74
CA ALA A 29 7.04 -7.73 6.27
C ALA A 29 6.13 -8.15 5.13
N HIS A 30 5.35 -9.20 5.33
CA HIS A 30 4.39 -9.66 4.32
C HIS A 30 3.00 -9.16 4.64
N HIS A 31 2.22 -8.93 3.59
CA HIS A 31 0.78 -8.72 3.71
C HIS A 31 0.14 -9.98 4.34
N ARG A 32 -0.65 -9.80 5.39
CA ARG A 32 -1.25 -10.92 6.17
C ARG A 32 -2.47 -11.58 5.51
N ASP A 33 -2.85 -11.16 4.30
CA ASP A 33 -4.09 -11.58 3.63
C ASP A 33 -3.84 -12.18 2.25
N ASP A 34 -4.90 -12.70 1.64
CA ASP A 34 -4.99 -13.32 0.31
C ASP A 34 -4.57 -12.41 -0.85
N ILE A 35 -4.57 -11.08 -0.65
CA ILE A 35 -4.03 -10.10 -1.60
C ILE A 35 -2.53 -10.31 -1.84
N GLY A 36 -1.82 -10.87 -0.84
CA GLY A 36 -0.37 -11.03 -0.88
C GLY A 36 0.37 -9.70 -0.95
N GLY A 37 1.67 -9.79 -1.22
CA GLY A 37 2.56 -8.64 -1.33
C GLY A 37 3.52 -8.50 -0.16
N THR A 38 4.59 -7.76 -0.42
CA THR A 38 5.74 -7.62 0.47
C THR A 38 6.08 -6.15 0.66
N TYR A 39 6.25 -5.77 1.93
CA TYR A 39 6.74 -4.47 2.35
C TYR A 39 8.21 -4.60 2.67
N THR A 40 8.99 -3.68 2.13
CA THR A 40 10.42 -3.65 2.37
C THR A 40 10.82 -2.29 2.89
N LEU A 41 11.66 -2.30 3.91
CA LEU A 41 12.17 -1.10 4.54
C LEU A 41 13.68 -1.14 4.45
N LEU A 42 14.21 -0.23 3.62
CA LEU A 42 15.61 -0.25 3.24
C LEU A 42 16.28 1.11 3.38
N PRO A 43 17.56 1.13 3.74
CA PRO A 43 18.40 2.31 3.73
C PRO A 43 18.83 2.64 2.29
N ARG A 44 18.53 3.84 1.80
CA ARG A 44 19.05 4.34 0.53
C ARG A 44 20.03 5.49 0.77
N THR A 45 21.18 5.37 0.11
CA THR A 45 22.12 6.48 -0.04
C THR A 45 22.09 6.88 -1.51
N THR A 46 21.72 8.13 -1.76
CA THR A 46 21.79 8.75 -3.08
C THR A 46 22.84 9.84 -3.05
N GLU A 47 23.76 9.78 -4.00
CA GLU A 47 24.85 10.74 -4.14
C GLU A 47 24.53 11.62 -5.35
N TYR A 48 24.58 12.94 -5.13
CA TYR A 48 24.33 13.93 -6.17
C TYR A 48 25.56 14.83 -6.29
N ARG A 49 25.89 15.20 -7.53
CA ARG A 49 26.81 16.30 -7.80
C ARG A 49 25.99 17.53 -8.14
N LEU A 50 26.05 18.54 -7.29
CA LEU A 50 25.43 19.83 -7.54
C LEU A 50 26.51 20.73 -8.13
N TRP A 51 26.32 21.10 -9.40
CA TRP A 51 27.15 22.12 -10.02
C TRP A 51 26.61 23.50 -9.63
N ASP A 52 27.51 24.37 -9.16
CA ASP A 52 27.22 25.75 -8.82
C ASP A 52 27.84 26.70 -9.88
N PRO A 53 27.05 27.19 -10.84
CA PRO A 53 27.53 28.02 -11.94
C PRO A 53 28.32 29.29 -11.52
N PRO A 54 27.85 30.08 -10.53
CA PRO A 54 28.51 31.32 -10.13
C PRO A 54 29.93 31.13 -9.57
N THR A 55 30.19 30.01 -8.90
CA THR A 55 31.50 29.71 -8.32
C THR A 55 32.31 28.73 -9.16
N ASN A 56 31.72 28.19 -10.23
CA ASN A 56 32.25 27.09 -11.03
C ASN A 56 32.73 25.90 -10.19
N THR A 57 32.06 25.63 -9.08
CA THR A 57 32.37 24.51 -8.18
C THR A 57 31.37 23.39 -8.35
N THR A 58 31.80 22.16 -8.08
CA THR A 58 30.90 21.01 -7.96
C THR A 58 30.91 20.55 -6.51
N THR A 59 29.75 20.53 -5.87
CA THR A 59 29.59 20.01 -4.52
C THR A 59 29.04 18.59 -4.58
N GLU A 60 29.72 17.64 -3.95
CA GLU A 60 29.19 16.30 -3.74
C GLU A 60 28.27 16.28 -2.52
N VAL A 61 27.00 15.91 -2.72
CA VAL A 61 26.00 15.81 -1.67
C VAL A 61 25.57 14.36 -1.53
N VAL A 62 25.77 13.80 -0.35
CA VAL A 62 25.35 12.45 0.01
C VAL A 62 24.06 12.55 0.82
N LYS A 63 22.93 12.13 0.23
CA LYS A 63 21.64 12.04 0.92
C LYS A 63 21.41 10.61 1.40
N ARG A 64 21.17 10.44 2.71
CA ARG A 64 20.82 9.15 3.31
C ARG A 64 19.37 9.19 3.78
N CYS A 65 18.54 8.29 3.28
CA CYS A 65 17.13 8.17 3.65
C CYS A 65 16.76 6.71 3.94
N TRP A 66 15.69 6.55 4.69
CA TRP A 66 14.88 5.35 4.75
C TRP A 66 13.85 5.39 3.65
N ILE A 67 13.70 4.24 2.98
CA ILE A 67 12.66 4.01 1.99
C ILE A 67 11.76 2.89 2.48
N THR A 68 10.48 3.05 2.21
CA THR A 68 9.49 1.98 2.31
C THR A 68 8.96 1.70 0.92
N GLU A 69 9.06 0.45 0.51
CA GLU A 69 8.55 -0.05 -0.76
C GLU A 69 7.45 -1.07 -0.52
N TYR A 70 6.50 -1.13 -1.44
CA TYR A 70 5.50 -2.19 -1.52
C TYR A 70 5.52 -2.83 -2.90
N ALA A 71 5.60 -4.16 -2.91
CA ALA A 71 5.47 -4.99 -4.11
C ALA A 71 4.21 -5.86 -4.00
N PRO A 72 3.24 -5.74 -4.92
CA PRO A 72 2.02 -6.54 -4.89
C PRO A 72 2.29 -7.99 -5.32
N GLY A 73 1.50 -8.93 -4.79
CA GLY A 73 1.41 -10.31 -5.30
C GLY A 73 2.61 -11.22 -5.01
N SER A 74 3.82 -10.71 -4.79
CA SER A 74 4.98 -11.53 -4.44
C SER A 74 5.20 -11.62 -2.93
N ARG A 75 5.39 -12.84 -2.42
CA ARG A 75 5.99 -13.10 -1.10
C ARG A 75 7.50 -13.35 -1.19
N ASP A 76 7.99 -13.58 -2.41
CA ASP A 76 9.40 -13.76 -2.68
C ASP A 76 10.01 -12.41 -3.08
N TRP A 77 10.98 -11.97 -2.28
CA TRP A 77 11.67 -10.71 -2.51
C TRP A 77 12.49 -10.72 -3.81
N ASP A 78 13.10 -11.86 -4.15
CA ASP A 78 13.94 -11.96 -5.34
C ASP A 78 13.11 -12.00 -6.65
N ALA A 79 11.80 -12.23 -6.53
CA ALA A 79 10.84 -12.19 -7.63
C ALA A 79 10.17 -10.81 -7.82
N ILE A 80 10.55 -9.78 -7.06
CA ILE A 80 9.94 -8.45 -7.19
C ILE A 80 10.49 -7.73 -8.42
N THR A 81 9.67 -7.68 -9.46
CA THR A 81 9.97 -6.98 -10.73
C THR A 81 9.45 -5.53 -10.75
N SER A 82 8.53 -5.19 -9.84
CA SER A 82 8.01 -3.84 -9.66
C SER A 82 7.66 -3.56 -8.20
N SER A 83 8.12 -2.42 -7.71
CA SER A 83 7.78 -1.89 -6.38
C SER A 83 7.35 -0.43 -6.49
N ARG A 84 6.58 0.02 -5.51
CA ARG A 84 6.19 1.43 -5.35
C ARG A 84 6.77 1.98 -4.05
N ASP A 85 7.43 3.13 -4.15
CA ASP A 85 7.86 3.91 -2.99
C ASP A 85 6.64 4.46 -2.25
N LEU A 86 6.48 4.06 -0.99
CA LEU A 86 5.49 4.57 -0.05
C LEU A 86 6.04 5.72 0.81
N TYR A 87 7.35 5.73 1.02
CA TYR A 87 8.03 6.75 1.82
C TYR A 87 9.49 6.89 1.40
N CYS A 88 10.01 8.11 1.41
CA CYS A 88 11.43 8.42 1.26
C CYS A 88 11.79 9.61 2.17
N GLY A 89 12.54 9.36 3.25
CA GLY A 89 12.88 10.39 4.22
C GLY A 89 13.80 9.90 5.33
N ASN A 90 14.11 10.71 6.33
CA ASN A 90 15.22 10.42 7.24
C ASN A 90 14.79 9.63 8.50
N ASP A 91 13.50 9.34 8.64
CA ASP A 91 12.90 8.75 9.84
C ASP A 91 12.39 7.31 9.58
N LEU A 92 13.00 6.35 10.27
CA LEU A 92 12.63 4.94 10.24
C LEU A 92 11.20 4.70 10.76
N ARG A 93 10.78 5.43 11.79
CA ARG A 93 9.44 5.29 12.37
C ARG A 93 8.38 5.80 11.41
N ALA A 94 8.65 6.91 10.73
CA ALA A 94 7.77 7.42 9.67
C ALA A 94 7.67 6.44 8.50
N ALA A 95 8.79 5.83 8.09
CA ALA A 95 8.83 4.80 7.07
C ALA A 95 7.92 3.59 7.43
N ARG A 96 8.06 3.05 8.65
CA ARG A 96 7.19 1.96 9.15
C ARG A 96 5.72 2.36 9.17
N LYS A 97 5.41 3.56 9.66
CA LYS A 97 4.03 4.06 9.73
C LYS A 97 3.41 4.21 8.34
N ALA A 98 4.20 4.57 7.32
CA ALA A 98 3.73 4.64 5.94
C ALA A 98 3.33 3.24 5.41
N ALA A 99 4.14 2.20 5.70
CA ALA A 99 3.81 0.82 5.36
C ALA A 99 2.51 0.35 6.04
N GLU A 100 2.39 0.59 7.35
CA GLU A 100 1.23 0.19 8.15
C GLU A 100 -0.05 0.90 7.69
N LYS A 101 0.05 2.20 7.38
CA LYS A 101 -1.06 2.97 6.81
C LYS A 101 -1.50 2.38 5.46
N HIS A 102 -0.55 2.11 4.56
CA HIS A 102 -0.85 1.50 3.27
C HIS A 102 -1.51 0.13 3.45
N HIS A 103 -0.99 -0.73 4.34
CA HIS A 103 -1.59 -2.03 4.64
C HIS A 103 -3.04 -1.89 5.14
N ALA A 104 -3.31 -0.97 6.05
CA ALA A 104 -4.66 -0.71 6.57
C ALA A 104 -5.63 -0.28 5.45
N GLU A 105 -5.18 0.62 4.56
CA GLU A 105 -5.97 1.10 3.42
C GLU A 105 -6.24 -0.01 2.41
N THR A 106 -5.24 -0.81 2.07
CA THR A 106 -5.37 -1.97 1.17
C THR A 106 -6.36 -2.99 1.73
N ARG A 107 -6.24 -3.34 3.02
CA ARG A 107 -7.20 -4.25 3.69
C ARG A 107 -8.63 -3.72 3.64
N ARG A 108 -8.82 -2.43 3.95
CA ARG A 108 -10.15 -1.80 3.93
C ARG A 108 -10.75 -1.83 2.53
N ARG A 109 -9.95 -1.54 1.50
CA ARG A 109 -10.39 -1.60 0.10
C ARG A 109 -10.83 -3.00 -0.31
N SER A 110 -10.02 -4.02 -0.04
CA SER A 110 -10.36 -5.39 -0.43
C SER A 110 -11.52 -5.98 0.37
N ALA A 111 -11.68 -5.59 1.64
CA ALA A 111 -12.88 -5.93 2.41
C ALA A 111 -14.14 -5.33 1.77
N TRP A 112 -14.07 -4.08 1.32
CA TRP A 112 -15.16 -3.43 0.60
C TRP A 112 -15.45 -4.09 -0.76
N GLU A 113 -14.44 -4.39 -1.56
CA GLU A 113 -14.59 -5.10 -2.84
C GLU A 113 -15.22 -6.49 -2.65
N ARG A 114 -14.81 -7.22 -1.61
CA ARG A 114 -15.41 -8.52 -1.26
C ARG A 114 -16.86 -8.35 -0.83
N TYR A 115 -17.16 -7.33 -0.02
CA TYR A 115 -18.53 -7.02 0.36
C TYR A 115 -19.40 -6.72 -0.87
N MET A 116 -18.95 -5.85 -1.77
CA MET A 116 -19.68 -5.51 -3.00
C MET A 116 -19.94 -6.75 -3.84
N ARG A 117 -18.93 -7.59 -4.08
CA ARG A 117 -19.08 -8.83 -4.85
C ARG A 117 -20.11 -9.80 -4.23
N ASN A 118 -20.09 -9.91 -2.90
CA ASN A 118 -20.99 -10.83 -2.19
C ASN A 118 -22.42 -10.30 -2.07
N ASN A 119 -22.63 -9.00 -2.29
CA ASN A 119 -23.93 -8.34 -2.20
C ASN A 119 -24.38 -7.76 -3.56
N ASP A 120 -23.69 -8.11 -4.64
CA ASP A 120 -24.07 -7.73 -5.99
C ASP A 120 -25.36 -8.49 -6.33
N PRO A 121 -26.49 -7.80 -6.63
CA PRO A 121 -27.73 -8.47 -6.94
C PRO A 121 -27.53 -9.33 -8.20
N PRO A 122 -28.13 -10.54 -8.27
CA PRO A 122 -28.05 -11.36 -9.47
C PRO A 122 -28.59 -10.58 -10.66
N ALA A 123 -27.94 -10.73 -11.81
CA ALA A 123 -28.45 -10.16 -13.05
C ALA A 123 -29.88 -10.66 -13.28
N PRO A 124 -30.83 -9.79 -13.64
CA PRO A 124 -32.19 -10.22 -13.92
C PRO A 124 -32.16 -11.21 -15.08
N THR A 125 -32.79 -12.36 -14.89
CA THR A 125 -32.80 -13.44 -15.88
C THR A 125 -33.95 -13.30 -16.85
N THR A 126 -34.87 -12.37 -16.58
CA THR A 126 -36.06 -12.09 -17.38
C THR A 126 -36.32 -10.59 -17.54
N PRO A 127 -37.01 -10.17 -18.62
CA PRO A 127 -37.43 -8.78 -18.79
C PRO A 127 -38.33 -8.25 -17.66
N GLU A 128 -39.16 -9.12 -17.05
CA GLU A 128 -40.06 -8.76 -15.96
C GLU A 128 -39.29 -8.50 -14.64
N GLU A 129 -38.24 -9.27 -14.37
CA GLU A 129 -37.34 -9.05 -13.24
C GLU A 129 -36.56 -7.74 -13.39
N GLN A 130 -36.09 -7.43 -14.61
CA GLN A 130 -35.46 -6.15 -14.93
C GLN A 130 -36.44 -4.99 -14.65
N GLN A 131 -37.69 -5.10 -15.13
CA GLN A 131 -38.72 -4.08 -14.90
C GLN A 131 -39.04 -3.87 -13.41
N ARG A 132 -39.04 -4.94 -12.60
CA ARG A 132 -39.23 -4.86 -11.14
C ARG A 132 -38.03 -4.24 -10.42
N MET A 133 -36.81 -4.52 -10.87
CA MET A 133 -35.59 -3.90 -10.31
C MET A 133 -35.56 -2.40 -10.60
N ASP A 134 -35.86 -1.99 -11.84
CA ASP A 134 -35.89 -0.58 -12.24
C ASP A 134 -36.97 0.22 -11.50
N ALA A 135 -38.14 -0.38 -11.28
CA ALA A 135 -39.23 0.23 -10.50
C ALA A 135 -38.89 0.42 -9.01
N ARG A 136 -37.97 -0.38 -8.46
CA ARG A 136 -37.55 -0.30 -7.04
C ARG A 136 -36.53 0.80 -6.77
N ILE A 137 -35.79 1.21 -7.79
CA ILE A 137 -34.78 2.28 -7.73
C ILE A 137 -35.42 3.65 -7.93
N TYR A 138 -36.63 3.70 -8.51
CA TYR A 138 -37.37 4.94 -8.72
C TYR A 138 -37.96 5.45 -7.39
N TRP A 139 -37.32 6.46 -6.80
CA TRP A 139 -37.98 7.29 -5.79
C TRP A 139 -39.05 8.12 -6.50
N PRO A 140 -40.33 8.07 -6.09
CA PRO A 140 -41.31 8.97 -6.69
C PRO A 140 -40.86 10.42 -6.46
N PRO A 141 -41.09 11.32 -7.43
CA PRO A 141 -40.86 12.74 -7.18
C PRO A 141 -41.65 13.13 -5.93
N VAL A 142 -40.98 13.77 -4.99
CA VAL A 142 -41.65 14.38 -3.84
C VAL A 142 -42.44 15.53 -4.43
N ASP A 143 -43.75 15.37 -4.55
CA ASP A 143 -44.64 16.46 -4.95
C ASP A 143 -44.49 17.59 -3.90
N VAL A 144 -44.00 18.75 -4.35
CA VAL A 144 -43.86 19.99 -3.57
C VAL A 144 -45.09 20.86 -3.78
#